data_AF-A0A7V2YDA3-F1
#
_entry.id   AF-A0A7V2YDA3-F1
#
_cell.length_a   1.000
_cell.length_b   1.000
_cell.length_c   1.000
_cell.angle_alpha   90.00
_cell.angle_beta   90.00
_cell.angle_gamma   90.00
#
_symmetry.space_group_name_H-M   'P 1'
#
loop_
_entity.id
_entity.type
_entity.pdbx_description
1 polymer ?
#
loop_
_entity_poly.entity_id
_entity_poly.type
_entity_poly.pdbx_seq_one_letter_code
_entity_poly.pdbx_strand_id
1 'polypeptide(L)' 'MAGELKSTLDIIMERFGGKDEPVPLSEEQKKQIAEIRRVYQAKMAEAKILLKEDENLPRELSRLEKEMEEKVERIKSGKD' A
#
# COMPACT_ATOMS: atom_id res chain seq x y z
N MET A 1 -6.88 40.91 -7.74
CA MET A 1 -7.48 39.58 -7.43
C MET A 1 -6.31 38.61 -7.31
N ALA A 2 -6.03 38.11 -6.11
CA ALA A 2 -4.95 37.15 -5.90
C ALA A 2 -5.43 35.80 -6.46
N GLY A 3 -4.87 35.40 -7.60
CA GLY A 3 -5.06 34.05 -8.11
C GLY A 3 -4.34 33.10 -7.16
N GLU A 4 -5.10 32.28 -6.43
CA GLU A 4 -4.56 31.21 -5.60
C GLU A 4 -3.69 30.31 -6.49
N LEU A 5 -2.39 30.27 -6.19
CA LEU A 5 -1.44 29.34 -6.81
C LEU A 5 -1.86 27.94 -6.39
N LYS A 6 -2.69 27.29 -7.22
CA LYS A 6 -3.09 25.90 -7.03
C LYS A 6 -1.84 25.04 -6.94
N SER A 7 -1.81 24.13 -5.97
CA SER A 7 -0.70 23.18 -5.85
C SER A 7 -0.63 22.34 -7.11
N THR A 8 0.57 21.92 -7.51
CA THR A 8 0.75 20.97 -8.63
C THR A 8 -0.07 19.69 -8.43
N LEU A 9 -0.33 19.31 -7.17
CA LEU A 9 -1.21 18.21 -6.83
C LEU A 9 -2.67 18.48 -7.25
N ASP A 10 -3.18 19.68 -7.03
CA ASP A 10 -4.55 20.08 -7.38
C ASP A 10 -4.74 20.11 -8.90
N ILE A 11 -3.72 20.59 -9.63
CA ILE A 11 -3.71 20.64 -11.09
C ILE A 11 -3.73 19.22 -11.68
N ILE A 12 -3.01 18.28 -11.06
CA ILE A 12 -2.99 16.87 -11.47
C ILE A 12 -4.36 16.25 -11.18
N MET A 13 -4.94 16.44 -9.98
CA MET A 13 -6.27 15.90 -9.66
C MET A 13 -7.36 16.45 -10.59
N GLU A 14 -7.33 17.73 -10.95
CA GLU A 14 -8.26 18.32 -11.91
C GLU A 14 -8.09 17.75 -13.34
N ARG A 15 -6.87 17.37 -13.72
CA ARG A 15 -6.56 16.83 -15.06
C ARG A 15 -6.88 15.34 -15.21
N PHE A 16 -6.82 14.57 -14.13
CA PHE A 16 -7.05 13.12 -14.12
C PHE A 16 -8.42 12.72 -13.53
N GLY A 17 -9.23 13.68 -13.05
CA GLY A 17 -10.54 13.47 -12.44
C GLY A 17 -11.69 13.15 -13.42
N GLY A 18 -11.50 12.20 -14.33
CA GLY A 18 -12.61 11.55 -15.05
C GLY A 18 -13.31 10.58 -14.09
N LYS A 19 -14.65 10.62 -14.01
CA LYS A 19 -15.50 9.96 -13.00
C LYS A 19 -15.35 8.43 -12.83
N ASP A 20 -14.52 7.76 -13.62
CA ASP A 20 -14.35 6.31 -13.61
C ASP A 20 -12.87 5.84 -13.55
N GLU A 21 -11.90 6.76 -13.43
CA GLU A 21 -10.49 6.37 -13.29
C GLU A 21 -10.09 6.22 -11.80
N PRO A 22 -9.40 5.12 -11.42
CA PRO A 22 -8.89 4.96 -10.07
C PRO A 22 -7.96 6.13 -9.75
N VAL A 23 -8.29 6.86 -8.69
CA VAL A 23 -7.50 8.01 -8.24
C VAL A 23 -6.05 7.56 -8.09
N PRO A 24 -5.10 8.21 -8.79
CA PRO A 24 -3.70 7.82 -8.71
C PRO A 24 -3.21 8.01 -7.28
N LEU A 25 -2.50 7.02 -6.75
CA LEU A 25 -1.92 7.09 -5.41
C LEU A 25 -0.94 8.26 -5.30
N SER A 26 -0.97 8.97 -4.18
CA SER A 26 0.02 9.98 -3.85
C SER A 26 1.40 9.37 -3.67
N GLU A 27 2.46 10.16 -3.82
CA GLU A 27 3.83 9.70 -3.59
C GLU A 27 4.04 9.19 -2.16
N GLU A 28 3.36 9.80 -1.18
CA GLU A 28 3.39 9.33 0.21
C GLU A 28 2.69 7.98 0.36
N GLN A 29 1.51 7.79 -0.23
CA GLN A 29 0.82 6.49 -0.23
C GLN A 29 1.67 5.40 -0.88
N LYS A 30 2.33 5.70 -2.01
CA LYS A 30 3.25 4.77 -2.67
C LYS A 30 4.42 4.40 -1.77
N LYS A 31 5.03 5.38 -1.10
CA LYS A 31 6.14 5.17 -0.17
C LYS A 31 5.73 4.30 1.01
N GLN A 32 4.56 4.55 1.60
CA GLN A 32 4.02 3.74 2.69
C GLN A 32 3.73 2.30 2.25
N ILE A 33 3.13 2.11 1.08
CA ILE A 33 2.90 0.77 0.51
C ILE A 33 4.22 0.03 0.27
N ALA A 34 5.25 0.72 -0.23
CA ALA A 34 6.56 0.13 -0.44
C ALA A 34 7.20 -0.34 0.88
N GLU A 35 7.13 0.48 1.94
CA GLU A 35 7.66 0.10 3.25
C GLU A 35 6.89 -1.08 3.85
N ILE A 36 5.55 -1.09 3.75
CA ILE A 36 4.75 -2.22 4.23
C ILE A 36 5.14 -3.51 3.51
N ARG A 37 5.27 -3.48 2.17
CA ARG A 37 5.71 -4.64 1.41
C ARG A 37 7.09 -5.11 1.86
N ARG A 38 8.05 -4.21 2.06
CA ARG A 38 9.39 -4.52 2.54
C ARG A 38 9.36 -5.23 3.90
N VAL A 39 8.58 -4.71 4.83
CA VAL A 39 8.44 -5.29 6.18
C VAL A 39 7.81 -6.68 6.13
N TYR A 40 6.72 -6.87 5.39
CA TYR A 40 6.06 -8.18 5.31
C TYR A 40 6.89 -9.20 4.53
N GLN A 41 7.65 -8.78 3.52
CA GLN A 41 8.62 -9.64 2.85
C GLN A 41 9.69 -10.15 3.83
N ALA A 42 10.21 -9.29 4.71
CA ALA A 42 11.13 -9.72 5.76
C ALA A 42 10.48 -10.71 6.74
N LYS A 43 9.25 -10.44 7.21
CA LYS A 43 8.50 -11.36 8.08
C LYS A 43 8.26 -12.72 7.43
N MET A 44 7.89 -12.75 6.15
CA MET A 44 7.69 -13.99 5.41
C MET A 44 9.00 -14.75 5.21
N ALA A 45 10.11 -14.06 4.97
CA ALA A 45 11.42 -14.69 4.87
C ALA A 45 11.84 -15.31 6.21
N GLU A 46 11.63 -14.59 7.31
CA GLU A 46 11.85 -15.10 8.67
C GLU A 46 10.99 -16.32 8.96
N ALA A 47 9.68 -16.27 8.67
CA ALA A 47 8.77 -17.40 8.83
C ALA A 47 9.23 -18.63 8.03
N LYS A 48 9.68 -18.45 6.77
CA LYS A 48 10.23 -19.55 5.95
C LYS A 48 11.46 -20.20 6.56
N ILE A 49 12.27 -19.45 7.30
CA ILE A 49 13.46 -19.97 7.98
C ILE A 49 13.05 -20.69 9.27
N LEU A 50 12.24 -20.05 10.11
CA LEU A 50 11.86 -20.56 11.43
C LEU A 50 10.93 -21.77 11.37
N LEU A 51 10.02 -21.80 10.40
CA LEU A 51 8.97 -22.82 10.26
C LEU A 51 9.23 -23.77 9.08
N LYS A 52 10.47 -23.88 8.60
CA LYS A 52 10.82 -24.58 7.35
C LYS A 52 10.24 -26.01 7.24
N GLU A 53 10.15 -26.73 8.34
CA GLU A 53 9.64 -28.11 8.42
C GLU A 53 8.34 -28.22 9.22
N ASP A 54 7.75 -27.07 9.59
CA ASP A 54 6.49 -27.01 10.32
C ASP A 54 5.31 -27.01 9.33
N GLU A 55 4.33 -27.88 9.57
CA GLU A 55 3.11 -27.99 8.76
C GLU A 55 2.27 -26.70 8.74
N ASN A 56 2.48 -25.80 9.71
CA ASN A 56 1.80 -24.51 9.80
C ASN A 56 2.42 -23.43 8.92
N LEU A 57 3.60 -23.64 8.30
CA LEU A 57 4.25 -22.64 7.46
C LEU A 57 3.34 -22.07 6.36
N PRO A 58 2.59 -22.87 5.57
CA PRO A 58 1.69 -22.33 4.56
C PRO A 58 0.61 -21.42 5.16
N ARG A 59 0.06 -21.80 6.31
CA ARG A 59 -0.96 -21.02 7.02
C ARG A 59 -0.42 -19.69 7.49
N GLU A 60 0.81 -19.68 8.03
CA GLU A 60 1.46 -18.46 8.51
C GLU A 60 1.80 -17.51 7.35
N LEU A 61 2.31 -18.02 6.23
CA LEU A 61 2.57 -17.21 5.04
C LEU A 61 1.28 -16.58 4.49
N SER A 62 0.20 -17.36 4.35
CA SER A 62 -1.10 -16.83 3.91
C SER A 62 -1.67 -15.78 4.87
N ARG A 63 -1.43 -15.93 6.18
CA ARG A 63 -1.84 -14.92 7.17
C ARG A 63 -1.09 -13.60 6.97
N LEU A 64 0.23 -13.68 6.81
CA LEU A 64 1.09 -12.51 6.58
C LEU A 64 0.77 -11.81 5.26
N GLU A 65 0.51 -12.57 4.19
CA GLU A 65 0.10 -12.02 2.89
C GLU A 65 -1.23 -11.25 3.00
N LYS A 66 -2.26 -11.86 3.62
CA LYS A 66 -3.54 -11.19 3.83
C LYS A 66 -3.41 -9.92 4.64
N GLU A 67 -2.64 -9.95 5.74
CA GLU A 67 -2.45 -8.78 6.58
C GLU A 67 -1.71 -7.64 5.83
N MET A 68 -0.73 -8.00 4.99
CA MET A 68 -0.06 -7.04 4.10
C MET A 68 -1.06 -6.41 3.13
N GLU A 69 -1.87 -7.21 2.45
CA GLU A 69 -2.87 -6.75 1.49
C GLU A 69 -3.91 -5.84 2.14
N GLU A 70 -4.45 -6.22 3.30
CA GLU A 70 -5.40 -5.39 4.05
C GLU A 70 -4.80 -4.02 4.39
N LYS A 71 -3.54 -3.96 4.81
CA LYS A 71 -2.87 -2.69 5.11
C LYS A 71 -2.63 -1.85 3.85
N VAL A 72 -2.25 -2.49 2.74
CA VAL A 72 -2.10 -1.80 1.45
C VAL A 72 -3.43 -1.23 0.97
N GLU A 73 -4.54 -1.97 1.12
CA GLU A 73 -5.87 -1.50 0.74
C GLU A 73 -6.38 -0.36 1.65
N ARG A 74 -6.04 -0.35 2.94
CA ARG A 74 -6.33 0.79 3.82
C ARG A 74 -5.66 2.08 3.33
N ILE A 75 -4.37 2.00 2.98
CA ILE A 75 -3.64 3.14 2.42
C ILE A 75 -4.26 3.60 1.10
N LYS A 76 -4.58 2.66 0.20
CA LYS A 76 -5.21 2.99 -1.09
C LYS A 76 -6.57 3.66 -0.91
N SER A 77 -7.36 3.22 0.07
CA SER A 77 -8.70 3.76 0.35
C SER A 77 -8.70 5.03 1.19
N GLY A 78 -7.54 5.48 1.68
CA GLY A 78 -7.43 6.65 2.56
C GLY A 78 -8.14 6.47 3.91
N LYS A 79 -8.37 5.22 4.32
CA LYS A 79 -8.96 4.87 5.61
C LYS A 79 -7.82 4.64 6.61
N ASP A 80 -7.34 5.73 7.20
CA ASP A 80 -6.50 5.70 8.40
C ASP A 80 -7.36 5.51 9.67
#